data_AF-A0AAF0TPS5-F1
#
_entry.id   AF-A0AAF0TPS5-F1
#
_cell.length_a   1.000
_cell.length_b   1.000
_cell.length_c   1.000
_cell.angle_alpha   90.00
_cell.angle_beta   90.00
_cell.angle_gamma   90.00
#
_symmetry.space_group_name_H-M   'P 1'
#
loop_
_entity.id
_entity.type
_entity.pdbx_description
1 polymer ?
#
loop_
_entity_poly.entity_id
_entity_poly.type
_entity_poly.pdbx_seq_one_letter_code
_entity_poly.pdbx_strand_id
1 'polypeptide(L)'
;MTVGSFQIIRRANELGEDPTALSGRYCQEFLKDMDDLQCLQPTHQPRVTEHMEQIKEMIAKIMANGCAYTINGDVYFSVDSFPEYGRLSGRKLEDNRAGERVEVDSRKKNPADFALWKSAKPGEPSWESPWGPGRPGWHIECSAMSAHYLTHSFDIHGGGMDLTFPHHENEIAQSCAACRESNISYWMHNGFVNIDDEKMSKSLGNFFTIREVTRLYHPLALRYFLLGNHYRSPVNYSISQIEIASESVFYIYQTLLDSEEALSAFQQGTETAKNAKGRVTPQAQECINKLRNELKTKLSDDLHTPTILNAALQEALKLMNSCLTILKKKQQKQQHLSASLSLTELLKEVKAVLDVLGLLAGSTCAEVLQQFKERALKRAELTEEDVLHAIEERALARKNKDFARSDQIRTDLAAKGISLMDITGTTETAWRPCVRSIQEQPASPAQPKKSAAAVQEQPSAPAQPKKSAAAVQEQPVAPSQQKQPSAAPQQEQPAAASAQQDHPTVPPQ
;
A
#
# COMPACT_ATOMS: atom_id res chain seq x y z
N MET A 1 -9.42 15.79 11.84
CA MET A 1 -10.74 16.04 11.24
C MET A 1 -10.75 17.41 10.59
N THR A 2 -10.68 17.45 9.26
CA THR A 2 -10.84 18.68 8.47
C THR A 2 -12.33 18.86 8.16
N VAL A 3 -13.13 19.33 9.12
CA VAL A 3 -14.58 19.54 8.89
C VAL A 3 -14.85 20.66 7.88
N GLY A 4 -13.87 21.54 7.66
CA GLY A 4 -13.90 22.61 6.65
C GLY A 4 -13.58 22.17 5.22
N SER A 5 -13.28 20.88 4.96
CA SER A 5 -12.99 20.41 3.60
C SER A 5 -14.25 20.53 2.73
N PHE A 6 -14.11 21.14 1.55
CA PHE A 6 -15.20 21.29 0.59
C PHE A 6 -15.86 19.94 0.23
N GLN A 7 -15.08 18.86 0.20
CA GLN A 7 -15.60 17.53 -0.08
C GLN A 7 -16.51 17.00 1.06
N ILE A 8 -16.15 17.27 2.32
CA ILE A 8 -16.94 16.86 3.48
C ILE A 8 -18.23 17.67 3.55
N ILE A 9 -18.15 18.99 3.38
CA ILE A 9 -19.32 19.89 3.37
C ILE A 9 -20.29 19.48 2.26
N ARG A 10 -19.79 19.29 1.03
CA ARG A 10 -20.61 18.85 -0.09
C ARG A 10 -21.29 17.51 0.19
N ARG A 11 -20.55 16.52 0.71
CA ARG A 11 -21.08 15.19 0.97
C ARG A 11 -22.11 15.19 2.12
N ALA A 12 -21.87 15.99 3.15
CA ALA A 12 -22.80 16.18 4.26
C ALA A 12 -24.13 16.79 3.77
N ASN A 13 -24.05 17.82 2.92
CA ASN A 13 -25.23 18.43 2.30
C ASN A 13 -25.99 17.44 1.39
N GLU A 14 -25.29 16.61 0.60
CA GLU A 14 -25.92 15.56 -0.22
C GLU A 14 -26.66 14.50 0.62
N LEU A 15 -26.20 14.24 1.85
CA LEU A 15 -26.79 13.25 2.76
C LEU A 15 -27.79 13.85 3.75
N GLY A 16 -27.86 15.17 3.87
CA GLY A 16 -28.63 15.84 4.92
C GLY A 16 -28.11 15.56 6.34
N GLU A 17 -26.81 15.27 6.48
CA GLU A 17 -26.14 14.97 7.75
C GLU A 17 -25.28 16.14 8.21
N ASP A 18 -25.01 16.24 9.51
CA ASP A 18 -24.04 17.20 10.05
C ASP A 18 -22.60 16.84 9.58
N PRO A 19 -21.80 17.80 9.06
CA PRO A 19 -20.44 17.55 8.58
C PRO A 19 -19.49 16.97 9.65
N THR A 20 -19.66 17.34 10.91
CA THR A 20 -18.83 16.84 12.03
C THR A 20 -19.19 15.39 12.33
N ALA A 21 -20.47 15.06 12.38
CA ALA A 21 -20.95 13.69 12.54
C ALA A 21 -20.49 12.79 11.38
N LEU A 22 -20.60 13.27 10.13
CA LEU A 22 -20.13 12.57 8.95
C LEU A 22 -18.62 12.28 9.02
N SER A 23 -17.82 13.30 9.34
CA SER A 23 -16.36 13.17 9.47
C SER A 23 -15.98 12.20 10.60
N GLY A 24 -16.63 12.32 11.76
CA GLY A 24 -16.39 11.43 12.91
C GLY A 24 -16.69 9.96 12.59
N ARG A 25 -17.78 9.69 11.87
CA ARG A 25 -18.11 8.34 11.38
C ARG A 25 -17.01 7.79 10.48
N TYR A 26 -16.56 8.55 9.47
CA TYR A 26 -15.50 8.08 8.57
C TYR A 26 -14.13 7.96 9.25
N CYS A 27 -13.84 8.71 10.31
CA CYS A 27 -12.66 8.49 11.13
C CYS A 27 -12.69 7.11 11.80
N GLN A 28 -13.83 6.70 12.36
CA GLN A 28 -13.97 5.37 12.96
C GLN A 28 -13.86 4.26 11.91
N GLU A 29 -14.47 4.46 10.75
CA GLU A 29 -14.39 3.50 9.65
C GLU A 29 -12.96 3.37 9.12
N PHE A 30 -12.22 4.48 8.99
CA PHE A 30 -10.81 4.48 8.63
C PHE A 30 -9.98 3.68 9.65
N LEU A 31 -10.17 3.93 10.95
CA LEU A 31 -9.44 3.22 12.00
C LEU A 31 -9.70 1.71 11.96
N LYS A 32 -10.95 1.30 11.72
CA LYS A 32 -11.30 -0.11 11.54
C LYS A 32 -10.59 -0.72 10.34
N ASP A 33 -10.58 -0.03 9.20
CA ASP A 33 -9.91 -0.53 7.99
C ASP A 33 -8.37 -0.61 8.18
N MET A 34 -7.77 0.31 8.97
CA MET A 34 -6.34 0.27 9.31
C MET A 34 -6.01 -0.86 10.30
N ASP A 35 -6.87 -1.11 11.29
CA ASP A 35 -6.73 -2.22 12.25
C ASP A 35 -6.84 -3.58 11.55
N ASP A 36 -7.80 -3.74 10.63
CA ASP A 36 -7.93 -4.93 9.78
C ASP A 36 -6.62 -5.20 9.02
N LEU A 37 -5.92 -4.14 8.58
CA LEU A 37 -4.63 -4.21 7.89
C LEU A 37 -3.41 -4.28 8.82
N GLN A 38 -3.59 -4.44 10.13
CA GLN A 38 -2.52 -4.54 11.13
C GLN A 38 -1.63 -3.28 11.17
N CYS A 39 -2.20 -2.11 10.87
CA CYS A 39 -1.50 -0.84 11.03
C CYS A 39 -1.53 -0.42 12.50
N LEU A 40 -0.36 -0.06 13.04
CA LEU A 40 -0.28 0.49 14.39
C LEU A 40 -1.03 1.83 14.46
N GLN A 41 -1.69 2.07 15.58
CA GLN A 41 -2.31 3.37 15.82
C GLN A 41 -1.25 4.45 16.03
N PRO A 42 -1.37 5.62 15.39
CA PRO A 42 -0.49 6.75 15.66
C PRO A 42 -0.61 7.19 17.12
N THR A 43 0.51 7.56 17.75
CA THR A 43 0.56 8.13 19.11
C THR A 43 -0.34 9.37 19.23
N HIS A 44 -0.36 10.19 18.19
CA HIS A 44 -1.24 11.36 18.07
C HIS A 44 -1.98 11.33 16.74
N GLN A 45 -3.29 11.59 16.81
CA GLN A 45 -4.18 11.72 15.64
C GLN A 45 -4.87 13.08 15.67
N PRO A 46 -4.13 14.18 15.41
CA PRO A 46 -4.64 15.51 15.62
C PRO A 46 -5.78 15.84 14.66
N ARG A 47 -6.71 16.67 15.13
CA ARG A 47 -7.87 17.09 14.36
C ARG A 47 -7.84 18.59 14.14
N VAL A 48 -7.95 19.01 12.88
CA VAL A 48 -7.96 20.44 12.51
C VAL A 48 -8.94 21.27 13.33
N THR A 49 -10.16 20.75 13.56
CA THR A 49 -11.18 21.41 14.38
C THR A 49 -10.75 21.71 15.82
N GLU A 50 -9.77 20.97 16.34
CA GLU A 50 -9.22 21.10 17.70
C GLU A 50 -7.92 21.94 17.72
N HIS A 51 -7.42 22.37 16.55
CA HIS A 51 -6.11 23.05 16.38
C HIS A 51 -6.24 24.40 15.67
N MET A 52 -7.42 25.01 15.72
CA MET A 52 -7.71 26.25 15.01
C MET A 52 -6.88 27.44 15.51
N GLU A 53 -6.51 27.47 16.80
CA GLU A 53 -5.68 28.54 17.35
C GLU A 53 -4.24 28.45 16.84
N GLN A 54 -3.63 27.26 16.83
CA GLN A 54 -2.29 27.03 16.29
C GLN A 54 -2.23 27.39 14.80
N ILE A 55 -3.29 27.07 14.04
CA ILE A 55 -3.41 27.47 12.63
C ILE A 55 -3.45 29.00 12.50
N LYS A 56 -4.31 29.70 13.24
CA LYS A 56 -4.41 31.16 13.20
C LYS A 56 -3.08 31.82 13.59
N GLU A 57 -2.42 31.31 14.63
CA GLU A 57 -1.11 31.79 15.07
C GLU A 57 -0.04 31.63 13.98
N MET A 58 0.00 30.48 13.31
CA MET A 58 0.94 30.26 12.21
C MET A 58 0.68 31.22 11.04
N ILE A 59 -0.58 31.41 10.65
CA ILE A 59 -0.94 32.38 9.60
C ILE A 59 -0.53 33.80 10.02
N ALA A 60 -0.77 34.18 11.27
CA ALA A 60 -0.36 35.49 11.80
C ALA A 60 1.16 35.68 11.73
N LYS A 61 1.96 34.65 12.04
CA LYS A 61 3.43 34.69 11.88
C LYS A 61 3.85 34.84 10.42
N ILE A 62 3.26 34.07 9.51
CA ILE A 62 3.54 34.17 8.06
C ILE A 62 3.21 35.57 7.53
N MET A 63 2.09 36.15 7.97
CA MET A 63 1.70 37.53 7.66
C MET A 63 2.69 38.54 8.22
N ALA A 64 3.08 38.42 9.49
CA ALA A 64 4.04 39.31 10.14
C ALA A 64 5.42 39.29 9.47
N ASN A 65 5.81 38.13 8.90
CA ASN A 65 7.06 37.96 8.16
C ASN A 65 6.98 38.42 6.69
N GLY A 66 5.84 38.97 6.26
CA GLY A 66 5.66 39.52 4.90
C GLY A 66 5.45 38.47 3.81
N CYS A 67 5.13 37.22 4.18
CA CYS A 67 4.98 36.11 3.24
C CYS A 67 3.52 35.83 2.83
N ALA A 68 2.57 36.61 3.33
CA ALA A 68 1.15 36.45 3.03
C ALA A 68 0.44 37.80 2.88
N TYR A 69 -0.74 37.77 2.26
CA TYR A 69 -1.57 38.96 2.05
C TYR A 69 -3.07 38.62 2.07
N THR A 70 -3.91 39.63 2.28
CA THR A 70 -5.37 39.47 2.36
C THR A 70 -6.08 39.95 1.09
N ILE A 71 -7.18 39.29 0.72
CA ILE A 71 -8.14 39.74 -0.29
C ILE A 71 -9.55 39.43 0.21
N ASN A 72 -10.36 40.46 0.50
CA ASN A 72 -11.78 40.32 0.85
C ASN A 72 -12.08 39.22 1.90
N GLY A 73 -11.24 39.11 2.94
CA GLY A 73 -11.37 38.11 4.01
C GLY A 73 -10.65 36.77 3.77
N ASP A 74 -10.17 36.50 2.55
CA ASP A 74 -9.22 35.41 2.29
C ASP A 74 -7.79 35.83 2.64
N VAL A 75 -6.97 34.87 3.05
CA VAL A 75 -5.52 35.04 3.24
C VAL A 75 -4.78 34.10 2.32
N TYR A 76 -3.83 34.62 1.54
CA TYR A 76 -3.02 33.86 0.58
C TYR A 76 -1.54 33.92 0.95
N PHE A 77 -0.85 32.81 0.75
CA PHE A 77 0.61 32.75 0.75
C PHE A 77 1.13 33.33 -0.57
N SER A 78 2.13 34.21 -0.49
CA SER A 78 2.79 34.78 -1.65
C SER A 78 3.97 33.90 -2.05
N VAL A 79 3.86 33.10 -3.11
CA VAL A 79 4.96 32.20 -3.50
C VAL A 79 6.24 32.95 -3.87
N ASP A 80 6.10 34.16 -4.42
CA ASP A 80 7.23 35.04 -4.75
C ASP A 80 8.03 35.50 -3.52
N SER A 81 7.46 35.38 -2.31
CA SER A 81 8.16 35.69 -1.06
C SER A 81 9.08 34.55 -0.59
N PHE A 82 9.03 33.39 -1.24
CA PHE A 82 9.79 32.21 -0.88
C PHE A 82 10.61 31.71 -2.10
N PRO A 83 11.84 32.22 -2.31
CA PRO A 83 12.64 31.90 -3.50
C PRO A 83 12.96 30.42 -3.70
N GLU A 84 12.91 29.61 -2.64
CA GLU A 84 13.17 28.17 -2.68
C GLU A 84 11.91 27.33 -3.00
N TYR A 85 10.80 27.97 -3.35
CA TYR A 85 9.55 27.26 -3.68
C TYR A 85 9.73 26.33 -4.87
N GLY A 86 9.40 25.05 -4.70
CA GLY A 86 9.61 24.01 -5.72
C GLY A 86 10.81 23.11 -5.45
N ARG A 87 11.59 23.37 -4.39
CA ARG A 87 12.80 22.59 -4.06
C ARG A 87 12.53 21.10 -3.80
N LEU A 88 11.36 20.75 -3.24
CA LEU A 88 11.04 19.35 -2.94
C LEU A 88 10.63 18.59 -4.21
N SER A 89 9.76 19.21 -5.00
CA SER A 89 9.20 18.63 -6.22
C SER A 89 10.13 18.72 -7.44
N GLY A 90 11.18 19.57 -7.36
CA GLY A 90 12.05 19.91 -8.48
C GLY A 90 11.36 20.74 -9.57
N ARG A 91 10.13 21.21 -9.33
CA ARG A 91 9.37 22.03 -10.29
C ARG A 91 9.85 23.47 -10.22
N LYS A 92 10.02 24.11 -11.36
CA LYS A 92 10.27 25.55 -11.40
C LYS A 92 8.95 26.32 -11.40
N LEU A 93 8.97 27.53 -10.82
CA LEU A 93 7.82 28.44 -10.82
C LEU A 93 7.32 28.76 -12.25
N GLU A 94 8.22 28.80 -13.23
CA GLU A 94 7.91 29.00 -14.65
C GLU A 94 7.13 27.83 -15.29
N ASP A 95 7.28 26.61 -14.75
CA ASP A 95 6.55 25.41 -15.18
C ASP A 95 5.18 25.28 -14.48
N ASN A 96 4.98 26.01 -13.37
CA ASN A 96 3.72 26.09 -12.64
C ASN A 96 2.73 27.04 -13.35
N ARG A 97 2.40 26.73 -14.61
CA ARG A 97 1.24 27.36 -15.26
C ARG A 97 -0.01 26.87 -14.54
N ALA A 98 -0.58 27.75 -13.71
CA ALA A 98 -1.92 27.58 -13.17
C ALA A 98 -2.90 27.32 -14.33
N GLY A 99 -3.42 26.10 -14.43
CA GLY A 99 -4.30 25.78 -15.57
C GLY A 99 -4.84 24.37 -15.70
N GLU A 100 -4.25 23.32 -15.13
CA GLU A 100 -4.75 21.97 -15.47
C GLU A 100 -5.91 21.45 -14.59
N ARG A 101 -6.22 22.05 -13.43
CA ARG A 101 -7.31 21.53 -12.57
C ARG A 101 -8.19 22.53 -11.78
N VAL A 102 -7.84 23.82 -11.71
CA VAL A 102 -8.62 24.82 -10.92
C VAL A 102 -8.71 26.12 -11.70
N GLU A 103 -9.89 26.75 -11.74
CA GLU A 103 -10.06 28.09 -12.31
C GLU A 103 -9.07 29.08 -11.67
N VAL A 104 -8.38 29.85 -12.51
CA VAL A 104 -7.44 30.87 -12.06
C VAL A 104 -8.23 32.01 -11.41
N ASP A 105 -8.08 32.15 -10.09
CA ASP A 105 -8.61 33.31 -9.38
C ASP A 105 -7.80 34.55 -9.76
N SER A 106 -8.33 35.34 -10.69
CA SER A 106 -7.71 36.56 -11.23
C SER A 106 -7.40 37.64 -10.19
N ARG A 107 -7.91 37.49 -8.96
CA ARG A 107 -7.65 38.42 -7.86
C ARG A 107 -6.28 38.19 -7.21
N LYS A 108 -5.68 37.00 -7.37
CA LYS A 108 -4.37 36.68 -6.78
C LYS A 108 -3.27 37.49 -7.45
N LYS A 109 -2.26 37.87 -6.66
CA LYS A 109 -1.04 38.53 -7.17
C LYS A 109 -0.26 37.61 -8.10
N ASN A 110 -0.15 36.33 -7.72
CA ASN A 110 0.45 35.28 -8.52
C ASN A 110 -0.52 34.09 -8.64
N PRO A 111 -0.74 33.51 -9.85
CA PRO A 111 -1.61 32.35 -10.02
C PRO A 111 -1.25 31.12 -9.16
N ALA A 112 0.03 30.98 -8.79
CA ALA A 112 0.53 29.91 -7.93
C ALA A 112 0.31 30.17 -6.43
N ASP A 113 -0.12 31.37 -6.04
CA ASP A 113 -0.46 31.67 -4.64
C ASP A 113 -1.59 30.76 -4.15
N PHE A 114 -1.43 30.22 -2.94
CA PHE A 114 -2.37 29.27 -2.34
C PHE A 114 -2.95 29.82 -1.04
N ALA A 115 -4.16 29.37 -0.72
CA ALA A 115 -4.89 29.90 0.43
C ALA A 115 -4.34 29.35 1.74
N LEU A 116 -4.14 30.26 2.70
CA LEU A 116 -3.91 29.97 4.10
C LEU A 116 -5.23 29.99 4.88
N TRP A 117 -6.09 30.95 4.54
CA TRP A 117 -7.43 31.11 5.12
C TRP A 117 -8.43 31.44 4.01
N LYS A 118 -9.61 30.85 4.09
CA LYS A 118 -10.74 31.11 3.19
C LYS A 118 -11.91 31.64 3.98
N SER A 119 -12.39 32.80 3.60
CA SER A 119 -13.66 33.36 4.08
C SER A 119 -14.81 32.37 3.87
N ALA A 120 -15.70 32.28 4.84
CA ALA A 120 -16.81 31.34 4.80
C ALA A 120 -17.92 31.84 3.85
N LYS A 121 -18.51 30.93 3.08
CA LYS A 121 -19.76 31.22 2.36
C LYS A 121 -20.95 31.04 3.31
N PRO A 122 -22.10 31.69 3.04
CA PRO A 122 -23.30 31.51 3.86
C PRO A 122 -23.68 30.04 4.02
N GLY A 123 -23.87 29.59 5.27
CA GLY A 123 -24.25 28.23 5.61
C GLY A 123 -23.11 27.20 5.66
N GLU A 124 -21.86 27.59 5.36
CA GLU A 124 -20.70 26.72 5.55
C GLU A 124 -20.20 26.78 7.01
N PRO A 125 -19.62 25.69 7.56
CA PRO A 125 -18.90 25.74 8.82
C PRO A 125 -17.78 26.78 8.80
N SER A 126 -17.68 27.58 9.87
CA SER A 126 -16.70 28.67 9.98
C SER A 126 -16.20 28.87 11.40
N TRP A 127 -15.01 29.43 11.51
CA TRP A 127 -14.36 29.85 12.76
C TRP A 127 -14.04 31.33 12.71
N GLU A 128 -14.15 32.01 13.84
CA GLU A 128 -13.74 33.41 13.98
C GLU A 128 -12.22 33.55 13.84
N SER A 129 -11.77 34.60 13.16
CA SER A 129 -10.36 34.90 12.98
C SER A 129 -10.12 36.41 12.83
N PRO A 130 -8.86 36.88 12.96
CA PRO A 130 -8.51 38.28 12.67
C PRO A 130 -8.85 38.74 11.24
N TRP A 131 -9.09 37.80 10.32
CA TRP A 131 -9.44 38.08 8.91
C TRP A 131 -10.93 37.88 8.63
N GLY A 132 -11.74 37.70 9.67
CA GLY A 132 -13.17 37.41 9.59
C GLY A 132 -13.49 35.91 9.65
N PRO A 133 -14.79 35.55 9.68
CA PRO A 133 -15.23 34.16 9.77
C PRO A 133 -14.80 33.38 8.53
N GLY A 134 -14.19 32.22 8.74
CA GLY A 134 -13.66 31.41 7.66
C GLY A 134 -13.16 30.05 8.08
N ARG A 135 -12.31 29.46 7.25
CA ARG A 135 -11.75 28.12 7.44
C ARG A 135 -10.30 28.08 6.95
N PRO A 136 -9.48 27.14 7.44
CA PRO A 136 -8.13 27.00 6.95
C PRO A 136 -8.09 26.51 5.50
N GLY A 137 -7.01 26.86 4.79
CA GLY A 137 -6.62 26.17 3.57
C GLY A 137 -6.04 24.79 3.89
N TRP A 138 -6.17 23.85 2.95
CA TRP A 138 -5.75 22.45 3.18
C TRP A 138 -4.30 22.30 3.66
N HIS A 139 -3.36 23.09 3.13
CA HIS A 139 -1.93 22.96 3.43
C HIS A 139 -1.57 23.44 4.84
N ILE A 140 -2.17 24.54 5.31
CA ILE A 140 -1.76 25.17 6.58
C ILE A 140 -2.09 24.30 7.80
N GLU A 141 -3.06 23.39 7.64
CA GLU A 141 -3.46 22.41 8.65
C GLU A 141 -2.27 21.54 9.07
N CYS A 142 -1.58 20.94 8.09
CA CYS A 142 -0.48 20.02 8.32
C CYS A 142 0.75 20.75 8.90
N SER A 143 1.10 21.93 8.39
CA SER A 143 2.19 22.74 8.94
C SER A 143 1.97 23.12 10.40
N ALA A 144 0.77 23.62 10.74
CA ALA A 144 0.49 24.07 12.10
C ALA A 144 0.44 22.91 13.10
N MET A 145 -0.22 21.80 12.73
CA MET A 145 -0.34 20.64 13.62
C MET A 145 1.00 19.92 13.78
N SER A 146 1.77 19.71 12.71
CA SER A 146 3.10 19.08 12.83
C SER A 146 4.03 19.92 13.70
N ALA A 147 4.06 21.25 13.52
CA ALA A 147 4.85 22.14 14.37
C ALA A 147 4.44 22.11 15.85
N HIS A 148 3.15 21.91 16.14
CA HIS A 148 2.67 21.82 17.52
C HIS A 148 3.15 20.56 18.24
N TYR A 149 3.13 19.40 17.57
CA TYR A 149 3.48 18.12 18.20
C TYR A 149 4.96 17.76 18.08
N LEU A 150 5.62 18.15 16.99
CA LEU A 150 6.97 17.72 16.64
C LEU A 150 7.98 18.88 16.62
N THR A 151 7.53 20.11 16.90
CA THR A 151 8.27 21.36 16.72
C THR A 151 8.46 21.74 15.23
N HIS A 152 9.05 22.91 14.99
CA HIS A 152 9.37 23.38 13.64
C HIS A 152 10.46 22.55 12.94
N SER A 153 11.19 21.70 13.68
CA SER A 153 12.25 20.85 13.13
C SER A 153 12.07 19.41 13.58
N PHE A 154 11.92 18.47 12.64
CA PHE A 154 11.72 17.05 12.94
C PHE A 154 12.24 16.12 11.83
N ASP A 155 12.28 14.82 12.11
CA ASP A 155 13.08 13.89 11.31
C ASP A 155 12.44 13.47 9.98
N ILE A 156 11.21 12.97 9.99
CA ILE A 156 10.60 12.31 8.82
C ILE A 156 9.17 12.85 8.59
N HIS A 157 8.88 13.23 7.35
CA HIS A 157 7.53 13.56 6.88
C HIS A 157 7.13 12.65 5.70
N GLY A 158 6.03 11.91 5.86
CA GLY A 158 5.56 10.92 4.89
C GLY A 158 4.28 11.32 4.15
N GLY A 159 4.03 10.72 2.98
CA GLY A 159 2.77 10.89 2.25
C GLY A 159 2.72 10.12 0.92
N GLY A 160 1.60 10.18 0.21
CA GLY A 160 1.52 9.68 -1.17
C GLY A 160 2.35 10.54 -2.13
N MET A 161 2.86 9.97 -3.22
CA MET A 161 3.64 10.71 -4.23
C MET A 161 2.87 11.87 -4.89
N ASP A 162 1.53 11.86 -4.85
CA ASP A 162 0.71 13.02 -5.23
C ASP A 162 0.77 14.19 -4.24
N LEU A 163 1.18 13.95 -3.00
CA LEU A 163 1.32 15.01 -1.99
C LEU A 163 2.65 15.76 -2.12
N THR A 164 3.65 15.23 -2.84
CA THR A 164 4.91 15.95 -3.11
C THR A 164 4.63 17.35 -3.66
N PHE A 165 3.68 17.49 -4.58
CA PHE A 165 3.21 18.78 -5.08
C PHE A 165 1.70 18.78 -5.35
N PRO A 166 0.96 19.82 -4.90
CA PRO A 166 1.46 21.02 -4.23
C PRO A 166 1.55 20.88 -2.70
N HIS A 167 1.10 19.77 -2.10
CA HIS A 167 0.82 19.73 -0.66
C HIS A 167 2.06 19.94 0.22
N HIS A 168 3.05 19.05 0.14
CA HIS A 168 4.26 19.12 0.95
C HIS A 168 5.16 20.31 0.57
N GLU A 169 5.16 20.71 -0.70
CA GLU A 169 5.85 21.93 -1.14
C GLU A 169 5.28 23.18 -0.45
N ASN A 170 3.95 23.27 -0.34
CA ASN A 170 3.28 24.36 0.36
C ASN A 170 3.55 24.31 1.87
N GLU A 171 3.59 23.10 2.45
CA GLU A 171 3.90 22.95 3.87
C GLU A 171 5.31 23.41 4.23
N ILE A 172 6.29 23.12 3.37
CA ILE A 172 7.67 23.63 3.52
C ILE A 172 7.64 25.15 3.51
N ALA A 173 7.01 25.76 2.50
CA ALA A 173 6.96 27.20 2.34
C ALA A 173 6.29 27.89 3.55
N GLN A 174 5.17 27.33 4.03
CA GLN A 174 4.46 27.82 5.21
C GLN A 174 5.29 27.71 6.48
N SER A 175 5.94 26.55 6.70
CA SER A 175 6.73 26.29 7.91
C SER A 175 7.95 27.20 7.96
N CYS A 176 8.72 27.28 6.86
CA CYS A 176 9.90 28.15 6.75
C CYS A 176 9.53 29.63 6.84
N ALA A 177 8.40 30.05 6.27
CA ALA A 177 7.90 31.41 6.41
C ALA A 177 7.46 31.75 7.84
N ALA A 178 6.90 30.78 8.58
CA ALA A 178 6.52 30.98 9.98
C ALA A 178 7.74 30.96 10.92
N CYS A 179 8.74 30.11 10.65
CA CYS A 179 9.97 29.95 11.41
C CYS A 179 11.13 29.60 10.47
N ARG A 180 12.15 30.46 10.41
CA ARG A 180 13.30 30.30 9.50
C ARG A 180 14.16 29.07 9.79
N GLU A 181 14.11 28.56 11.02
CA GLU A 181 14.83 27.37 11.46
C GLU A 181 14.06 26.07 11.16
N SER A 182 12.90 26.16 10.50
CA SER A 182 12.11 24.97 10.18
C SER A 182 12.86 24.03 9.26
N ASN A 183 12.93 22.76 9.65
CA ASN A 183 13.66 21.75 8.90
C ASN A 183 13.01 20.37 9.03
N ILE A 184 12.87 19.68 7.91
CA ILE A 184 12.45 18.28 7.86
C ILE A 184 13.56 17.51 7.18
N SER A 185 14.18 16.58 7.90
CA SER A 185 15.40 15.90 7.43
C SER A 185 15.14 14.95 6.27
N TYR A 186 14.01 14.22 6.31
CA TYR A 186 13.65 13.22 5.31
C TYR A 186 12.19 13.34 4.87
N TRP A 187 11.98 13.31 3.56
CA TRP A 187 10.66 13.23 2.94
C TRP A 187 10.49 11.84 2.31
N MET A 188 9.44 11.12 2.72
CA MET A 188 9.18 9.76 2.24
C MET A 188 7.85 9.70 1.51
N HIS A 189 7.88 9.34 0.22
CA HIS A 189 6.68 9.30 -0.63
C HIS A 189 6.42 7.90 -1.17
N ASN A 190 5.22 7.36 -0.93
CA ASN A 190 4.82 6.06 -1.48
C ASN A 190 4.28 6.20 -2.92
N GLY A 191 4.54 5.19 -3.75
CA GLY A 191 4.07 5.09 -5.12
C GLY A 191 2.54 4.98 -5.23
N PHE A 192 2.02 5.17 -6.44
CA PHE A 192 0.59 5.03 -6.72
C PHE A 192 0.14 3.57 -6.74
N VAL A 193 -1.13 3.35 -6.42
CA VAL A 193 -1.83 2.10 -6.75
C VAL A 193 -2.60 2.31 -8.06
N ASN A 194 -2.25 1.53 -9.07
CA ASN A 194 -2.93 1.45 -10.37
C ASN A 194 -3.86 0.23 -10.38
N ILE A 195 -4.87 0.21 -11.25
CA ILE A 195 -5.74 -0.92 -11.53
C ILE A 195 -5.64 -1.21 -13.02
N ASP A 196 -5.24 -2.43 -13.37
CA ASP A 196 -5.07 -2.87 -14.77
C ASP A 196 -4.25 -1.86 -15.61
N ASP A 197 -3.14 -1.38 -15.01
CA ASP A 197 -2.23 -0.36 -15.57
C ASP A 197 -2.83 1.06 -15.76
N GLU A 198 -4.08 1.29 -15.34
CA GLU A 198 -4.68 2.62 -15.24
C GLU A 198 -4.60 3.18 -13.81
N LYS A 199 -4.42 4.50 -13.66
CA LYS A 199 -4.43 5.12 -12.33
C LYS A 199 -5.80 4.95 -11.65
N MET A 200 -5.82 4.46 -10.41
CA MET A 200 -7.04 4.36 -9.62
C MET A 200 -7.62 5.77 -9.38
N SER A 201 -8.87 6.00 -9.79
CA SER A 201 -9.56 7.27 -9.52
C SER A 201 -11.07 7.12 -9.40
N LYS A 202 -11.68 7.92 -8.51
CA LYS A 202 -13.16 7.97 -8.37
C LYS A 202 -13.86 8.36 -9.68
N SER A 203 -13.20 9.16 -10.52
CA SER A 203 -13.73 9.62 -11.81
C SER A 203 -13.81 8.53 -12.87
N LEU A 204 -12.89 7.56 -12.86
CA LEU A 204 -12.88 6.44 -13.80
C LEU A 204 -13.76 5.27 -13.33
N GLY A 205 -14.26 5.31 -12.09
CA GLY A 205 -15.06 4.22 -11.52
C GLY A 205 -14.26 2.93 -11.26
N ASN A 206 -12.95 2.97 -11.46
CA ASN A 206 -12.01 1.87 -11.30
C ASN A 206 -11.34 1.90 -9.91
N PHE A 207 -12.08 2.17 -8.84
CA PHE A 207 -11.54 2.17 -7.48
C PHE A 207 -12.23 1.12 -6.63
N PHE A 208 -11.45 0.43 -5.79
CA PHE A 208 -11.98 -0.47 -4.77
C PHE A 208 -11.59 0.06 -3.40
N THR A 209 -12.55 0.05 -2.49
CA THR A 209 -12.30 0.31 -1.07
C THR A 209 -11.61 -0.89 -0.43
N ILE A 210 -10.86 -0.65 0.65
CA ILE A 210 -10.26 -1.72 1.47
C ILE A 210 -11.34 -2.74 1.87
N ARG A 211 -12.54 -2.27 2.23
CA ARG A 211 -13.68 -3.11 2.60
C ARG A 211 -14.20 -4.00 1.48
N GLU A 212 -14.29 -3.49 0.26
CA GLU A 212 -14.71 -4.30 -0.89
C GLU A 212 -13.74 -5.45 -1.14
N VAL A 213 -12.43 -5.19 -1.02
CA VAL A 213 -11.38 -6.21 -1.15
C VAL A 213 -11.42 -7.20 0.02
N THR A 214 -11.45 -6.70 1.26
CA THR A 214 -11.38 -7.55 2.47
C THR A 214 -12.64 -8.37 2.74
N ARG A 215 -13.75 -7.99 2.11
CA ARG A 215 -14.97 -8.81 2.05
C ARG A 215 -14.79 -10.11 1.26
N LEU A 216 -13.84 -10.12 0.30
CA LEU A 216 -13.56 -11.23 -0.59
C LEU A 216 -12.20 -11.89 -0.31
N TYR A 217 -11.24 -11.17 0.26
CA TYR A 217 -9.89 -11.66 0.56
C TYR A 217 -9.52 -11.35 2.00
N HIS A 218 -8.67 -12.17 2.62
CA HIS A 218 -8.23 -11.90 3.99
C HIS A 218 -7.42 -10.58 4.02
N PRO A 219 -7.57 -9.70 5.03
CA PRO A 219 -6.78 -8.46 5.13
C PRO A 219 -5.26 -8.66 5.01
N LEU A 220 -4.74 -9.72 5.63
CA LEU A 220 -3.33 -10.11 5.48
C LEU A 220 -2.90 -10.39 4.03
N ALA A 221 -3.79 -10.87 3.16
CA ALA A 221 -3.47 -11.04 1.74
C ALA A 221 -3.27 -9.70 1.04
N LEU A 222 -4.13 -8.71 1.35
CA LEU A 222 -3.97 -7.33 0.84
C LEU A 222 -2.68 -6.70 1.38
N ARG A 223 -2.37 -6.88 2.66
CA ARG A 223 -1.11 -6.40 3.25
C ARG A 223 0.12 -7.05 2.60
N TYR A 224 0.11 -8.38 2.45
CA TYR A 224 1.19 -9.11 1.80
C TYR A 224 1.41 -8.64 0.36
N PHE A 225 0.33 -8.42 -0.39
CA PHE A 225 0.39 -7.87 -1.74
C PHE A 225 1.08 -6.48 -1.78
N LEU A 226 0.72 -5.57 -0.87
CA LEU A 226 1.32 -4.24 -0.81
C LEU A 226 2.82 -4.31 -0.45
N LEU A 227 3.19 -5.17 0.50
CA LEU A 227 4.59 -5.40 0.90
C LEU A 227 5.40 -6.20 -0.16
N GLY A 228 4.73 -6.83 -1.12
CA GLY A 228 5.36 -7.53 -2.23
C GLY A 228 6.06 -6.59 -3.22
N ASN A 229 5.84 -5.28 -3.10
CA ASN A 229 6.45 -4.24 -3.93
C ASN A 229 7.21 -3.23 -3.05
N HIS A 230 8.27 -2.64 -3.61
CA HIS A 230 8.96 -1.55 -2.92
C HIS A 230 8.02 -0.35 -2.75
N TYR A 231 7.96 0.28 -1.57
CA TYR A 231 6.93 1.29 -1.28
C TYR A 231 6.94 2.50 -2.23
N ARG A 232 8.09 2.82 -2.82
CA ARG A 232 8.27 3.91 -3.81
C ARG A 232 7.81 3.53 -5.22
N SER A 233 7.67 2.24 -5.51
CA SER A 233 7.26 1.76 -6.83
C SER A 233 5.74 1.83 -6.98
N PRO A 234 5.22 2.20 -8.16
CA PRO A 234 3.81 2.01 -8.46
C PRO A 234 3.43 0.54 -8.32
N VAL A 235 2.28 0.27 -7.71
CA VAL A 235 1.73 -1.08 -7.55
C VAL A 235 0.55 -1.22 -8.49
N ASN A 236 0.60 -2.19 -9.40
CA ASN A 236 -0.57 -2.56 -10.19
C ASN A 236 -1.41 -3.56 -9.39
N TYR A 237 -2.69 -3.26 -9.18
CA TYR A 237 -3.67 -4.12 -8.54
C TYR A 237 -4.42 -4.92 -9.59
N SER A 238 -4.42 -6.25 -9.41
CA SER A 238 -5.26 -7.18 -10.16
C SER A 238 -5.75 -8.30 -9.23
N ILE A 239 -6.85 -8.93 -9.63
CA ILE A 239 -7.42 -10.07 -8.90
C ILE A 239 -6.41 -11.22 -8.78
N SER A 240 -5.64 -11.49 -9.84
CA SER A 240 -4.64 -12.56 -9.85
C SER A 240 -3.52 -12.30 -8.83
N GLN A 241 -3.02 -11.07 -8.71
CA GLN A 241 -1.97 -10.73 -7.74
C GLN A 241 -2.46 -10.84 -6.29
N ILE A 242 -3.70 -10.45 -6.00
CA ILE A 242 -4.28 -10.64 -4.66
C ILE A 242 -4.48 -12.12 -4.36
N GLU A 243 -4.84 -12.94 -5.36
CA GLU A 243 -4.94 -14.39 -5.17
C GLU A 243 -3.59 -15.05 -4.92
N ILE A 244 -2.53 -14.63 -5.63
CA ILE A 244 -1.16 -15.09 -5.37
C ILE A 244 -0.73 -14.71 -3.95
N ALA A 245 -1.01 -13.49 -3.52
CA ALA A 245 -0.74 -13.06 -2.15
C ALA A 245 -1.57 -13.88 -1.14
N SER A 246 -2.83 -14.17 -1.45
CA SER A 246 -3.72 -14.98 -0.62
C SER A 246 -3.19 -16.41 -0.46
N GLU A 247 -2.73 -17.05 -1.53
CA GLU A 247 -2.09 -18.37 -1.46
C GLU A 247 -0.81 -18.32 -0.63
N SER A 248 0.00 -17.29 -0.80
CA SER A 248 1.28 -17.13 -0.09
C SER A 248 1.07 -17.04 1.42
N VAL A 249 0.10 -16.24 1.86
CA VAL A 249 -0.24 -16.12 3.29
C VAL A 249 -0.88 -17.41 3.80
N PHE A 250 -1.78 -18.05 3.03
CA PHE A 250 -2.32 -19.35 3.42
C PHE A 250 -1.21 -20.39 3.64
N TYR A 251 -0.22 -20.46 2.74
CA TYR A 251 0.92 -21.36 2.85
C TYR A 251 1.79 -21.06 4.09
N ILE A 252 2.02 -19.77 4.41
CA ILE A 252 2.70 -19.37 5.64
C ILE A 252 1.95 -19.94 6.85
N TYR A 253 0.67 -19.63 6.99
CA TYR A 253 -0.13 -20.03 8.16
C TYR A 253 -0.32 -21.55 8.27
N GLN A 254 -0.44 -22.26 7.14
CA GLN A 254 -0.48 -23.72 7.13
C GLN A 254 0.84 -24.31 7.63
N THR A 255 1.97 -23.75 7.19
CA THR A 255 3.30 -24.19 7.67
C THR A 255 3.47 -23.92 9.17
N LEU A 256 2.96 -22.79 9.67
CA LEU A 256 2.97 -22.48 11.11
C LEU A 256 2.12 -23.47 11.91
N LEU A 257 0.88 -23.73 11.48
CA LEU A 257 -0.03 -24.67 12.14
C LEU A 257 0.57 -26.09 12.19
N ASP A 258 1.00 -26.61 11.03
CA ASP A 258 1.63 -27.94 10.95
C ASP A 258 2.85 -28.05 11.88
N SER A 259 3.62 -26.95 12.02
CA SER A 259 4.78 -26.89 12.92
C SER A 259 4.37 -26.94 14.39
N GLU A 260 3.34 -26.19 14.77
CA GLU A 260 2.81 -26.18 16.14
C GLU A 260 2.26 -27.55 16.54
N GLU A 261 1.51 -28.20 15.65
CA GLU A 261 0.97 -29.54 15.86
C GLU A 261 2.06 -30.61 15.98
N ALA A 262 3.04 -30.60 15.05
CA ALA A 262 4.14 -31.57 15.06
C ALA A 262 5.02 -31.43 16.32
N LEU A 263 5.30 -30.20 16.75
CA LEU A 263 6.07 -29.95 17.97
C LEU A 263 5.29 -30.38 19.23
N SER A 264 3.99 -30.13 19.28
CA SER A 264 3.12 -30.55 20.38
C SER A 264 3.06 -32.08 20.50
N ALA A 265 2.88 -32.79 19.38
CA ALA A 265 2.89 -34.25 19.34
C ALA A 265 4.25 -34.83 19.78
N PHE A 266 5.37 -34.20 19.38
CA PHE A 266 6.70 -34.61 19.79
C PHE A 266 6.93 -34.45 21.30
N GLN A 267 6.48 -33.34 21.90
CA GLN A 267 6.60 -33.09 23.34
C GLN A 267 5.83 -34.13 24.16
N GLN A 268 4.61 -34.48 23.76
CA GLN A 268 3.79 -35.49 24.44
C GLN A 268 4.41 -36.90 24.35
N GLY A 269 5.08 -37.22 23.24
CA GLY A 269 5.77 -38.51 23.05
C GLY A 269 7.13 -38.63 23.76
N THR A 270 7.63 -37.57 24.40
CA THR A 270 9.03 -37.48 24.88
C THR A 270 9.19 -37.26 26.39
N GLU A 271 8.20 -37.60 27.23
CA GLU A 271 8.34 -37.58 28.71
C GLU A 271 9.59 -38.34 29.24
N THR A 272 10.21 -39.21 28.42
CA THR A 272 11.44 -39.95 28.72
C THR A 272 12.75 -39.32 28.21
N ALA A 273 12.76 -38.09 27.66
CA ALA A 273 13.91 -37.51 26.94
C ALA A 273 14.64 -36.34 27.64
N LYS A 274 14.51 -36.18 28.97
CA LYS A 274 15.19 -35.10 29.73
C LYS A 274 16.73 -35.09 29.64
N ASN A 275 17.37 -36.14 29.11
CA ASN A 275 18.83 -36.29 29.03
C ASN A 275 19.41 -36.33 27.60
N ALA A 276 18.62 -36.13 26.54
CA ALA A 276 19.13 -36.17 25.16
C ALA A 276 19.61 -34.79 24.70
N LYS A 277 20.91 -34.66 24.39
CA LYS A 277 21.48 -33.43 23.79
C LYS A 277 21.22 -33.40 22.29
N GLY A 278 20.09 -32.83 21.88
CA GLY A 278 19.87 -32.41 20.49
C GLY A 278 20.55 -31.07 20.23
N ARG A 279 20.89 -30.78 18.97
CA ARG A 279 21.35 -29.46 18.53
C ARG A 279 20.57 -29.02 17.30
N VAL A 280 20.39 -27.72 17.16
CA VAL A 280 19.92 -27.12 15.90
C VAL A 280 20.88 -27.55 14.79
N THR A 281 20.32 -27.99 13.67
CA THR A 281 21.11 -28.40 12.51
C THR A 281 21.88 -27.19 11.94
N PRO A 282 23.12 -27.37 11.44
CA PRO A 282 23.87 -26.26 10.85
C PRO A 282 23.10 -25.51 9.76
N GLN A 283 22.37 -26.25 8.92
CA GLN A 283 21.50 -25.69 7.89
C GLN A 283 20.38 -24.80 8.46
N ALA A 284 19.74 -25.20 9.56
CA ALA A 284 18.72 -24.38 10.20
C ALA A 284 19.33 -23.14 10.84
N GLN A 285 20.49 -23.27 11.49
CA GLN A 285 21.17 -22.13 12.08
C GLN A 285 21.60 -21.10 11.02
N GLU A 286 22.12 -21.58 9.88
CA GLU A 286 22.47 -20.72 8.74
C GLU A 286 21.24 -20.01 8.17
N CYS A 287 20.13 -20.74 7.99
CA CYS A 287 18.87 -20.17 7.50
C CYS A 287 18.32 -19.09 8.44
N ILE A 288 18.34 -19.33 9.77
CA ILE A 288 17.94 -18.35 10.79
C ILE A 288 18.82 -17.10 10.71
N ASN A 289 20.15 -17.28 10.64
CA ASN A 289 21.08 -16.16 10.55
C ASN A 289 20.86 -15.36 9.26
N LYS A 290 20.63 -16.05 8.13
CA LYS A 290 20.33 -15.42 6.85
C LYS A 290 19.03 -14.62 6.92
N LEU A 291 17.95 -15.21 7.46
CA LEU A 291 16.66 -14.54 7.59
C LEU A 291 16.77 -13.27 8.44
N ARG A 292 17.47 -13.33 9.58
CA ARG A 292 17.72 -12.18 10.45
C ARG A 292 18.56 -11.10 9.78
N ASN A 293 19.61 -11.52 9.08
CA ASN A 293 20.49 -10.59 8.36
C ASN A 293 19.76 -9.90 7.22
N GLU A 294 19.02 -10.64 6.38
CA GLU A 294 18.23 -10.08 5.28
C GLU A 294 17.13 -9.15 5.81
N LEU A 295 16.45 -9.49 6.90
CA LEU A 295 15.48 -8.60 7.53
C LEU A 295 16.14 -7.26 7.89
N LYS A 296 17.29 -7.30 8.57
CA LYS A 296 18.01 -6.09 8.98
C LYS A 296 18.52 -5.30 7.77
N THR A 297 19.26 -5.95 6.87
CA THR A 297 19.93 -5.26 5.76
C THR A 297 18.93 -4.71 4.76
N LYS A 298 17.85 -5.44 4.45
CA LYS A 298 16.84 -5.00 3.48
C LYS A 298 15.89 -3.97 4.03
N LEU A 299 15.54 -4.02 5.33
CA LEU A 299 14.78 -2.91 5.92
C LEU A 299 15.63 -1.64 6.07
N SER A 300 16.94 -1.76 6.35
CA SER A 300 17.86 -0.61 6.34
C SER A 300 18.12 -0.04 4.93
N ASP A 301 17.93 -0.85 3.89
CA ASP A 301 18.00 -0.45 2.49
C ASP A 301 16.62 0.05 2.02
N ASP A 302 16.23 1.25 2.47
CA ASP A 302 14.98 1.93 2.08
C ASP A 302 13.71 1.05 2.22
N LEU A 303 13.60 0.27 3.31
CA LEU A 303 12.44 -0.59 3.59
C LEU A 303 12.14 -1.62 2.46
N HIS A 304 13.17 -2.23 1.89
CA HIS A 304 13.07 -3.19 0.78
C HIS A 304 12.46 -4.55 1.19
N THR A 305 11.17 -4.54 1.50
CA THR A 305 10.35 -5.69 1.90
C THR A 305 10.21 -6.83 0.87
N PRO A 306 10.24 -6.61 -0.47
CA PRO A 306 10.04 -7.70 -1.43
C PRO A 306 11.06 -8.83 -1.32
N THR A 307 12.33 -8.51 -1.06
CA THR A 307 13.40 -9.52 -0.94
C THR A 307 13.19 -10.42 0.28
N ILE A 308 12.69 -9.86 1.38
CA ILE A 308 12.40 -10.61 2.60
C ILE A 308 11.27 -11.62 2.33
N LEU A 309 10.18 -11.15 1.72
CA LEU A 309 9.00 -11.98 1.44
C LEU A 309 9.25 -13.07 0.39
N ASN A 310 9.94 -12.72 -0.70
CA ASN A 310 10.05 -13.59 -1.88
C ASN A 310 11.28 -14.52 -1.85
N ALA A 311 12.28 -14.24 -1.00
CA ALA A 311 13.48 -15.06 -0.88
C ALA A 311 13.67 -15.63 0.53
N ALA A 312 14.07 -14.79 1.49
CA ALA A 312 14.51 -15.25 2.81
C ALA A 312 13.40 -16.00 3.58
N LEU A 313 12.18 -15.47 3.58
CA LEU A 313 11.03 -16.11 4.22
C LEU A 313 10.66 -17.44 3.53
N GLN A 314 10.68 -17.49 2.20
CA GLN A 314 10.37 -18.72 1.45
C GLN A 314 11.39 -19.84 1.71
N GLU A 315 12.67 -19.51 1.82
CA GLU A 315 13.71 -20.48 2.19
C GLU A 315 13.47 -21.05 3.59
N ALA A 316 13.12 -20.20 4.57
CA ALA A 316 12.81 -20.65 5.92
C ALA A 316 11.59 -21.58 5.95
N LEU A 317 10.49 -21.22 5.26
CA LEU A 317 9.29 -22.05 5.18
C LEU A 317 9.56 -23.42 4.52
N LYS A 318 10.39 -23.45 3.46
CA LYS A 318 10.82 -24.71 2.82
C LYS A 318 11.62 -25.60 3.78
N LEU A 319 12.49 -25.00 4.60
CA LEU A 319 13.26 -25.73 5.59
C LEU A 319 12.37 -26.24 6.74
N MET A 320 11.40 -25.44 7.19
CA MET A 320 10.39 -25.89 8.16
C MET A 320 9.61 -27.11 7.65
N ASN A 321 9.16 -27.08 6.39
CA ASN A 321 8.48 -28.22 5.75
C ASN A 321 9.39 -29.46 5.62
N SER A 322 10.70 -29.25 5.43
CA SER A 322 11.68 -30.34 5.45
C SER A 322 11.83 -30.96 6.84
N CYS A 323 11.88 -30.14 7.90
CA CYS A 323 11.87 -30.61 9.29
C CYS A 323 10.57 -31.38 9.62
N LEU A 324 9.42 -30.86 9.20
CA LEU A 324 8.12 -31.53 9.33
C LEU A 324 8.12 -32.92 8.68
N THR A 325 8.70 -33.03 7.48
CA THR A 325 8.83 -34.32 6.79
C THR A 325 9.67 -35.33 7.58
N ILE A 326 10.73 -34.87 8.24
CA ILE A 326 11.57 -35.73 9.10
C ILE A 326 10.77 -36.20 10.33
N LEU A 327 10.02 -35.29 10.96
CA LEU A 327 9.18 -35.61 12.13
C LEU A 327 8.01 -36.54 11.81
N LYS A 328 7.47 -36.51 10.59
CA LYS A 328 6.41 -37.44 10.14
C LYS A 328 6.94 -38.85 9.81
N LYS A 329 8.24 -39.01 9.53
CA LYS A 329 8.85 -40.31 9.15
C LYS A 329 9.39 -41.07 10.37
N LYS A 330 9.34 -42.41 10.33
CA LYS A 330 10.01 -43.28 11.32
C LYS A 330 11.54 -43.20 11.14
N GLN A 331 12.20 -42.23 11.79
CA GLN A 331 13.64 -41.99 11.70
C GLN A 331 14.35 -42.19 13.06
N GLN A 332 15.68 -42.06 13.08
CA GLN A 332 16.46 -42.21 14.29
C GLN A 332 16.08 -41.13 15.33
N LYS A 333 16.04 -41.51 16.61
CA LYS A 333 15.65 -40.64 17.74
C LYS A 333 16.45 -39.33 17.79
N GLN A 334 17.73 -39.37 17.43
CA GLN A 334 18.61 -38.19 17.40
C GLN A 334 18.26 -37.21 16.26
N GLN A 335 17.86 -37.73 15.10
CA GLN A 335 17.45 -36.92 13.94
C GLN A 335 16.11 -36.23 14.21
N HIS A 336 15.16 -36.96 14.83
CA HIS A 336 13.90 -36.40 15.31
C HIS A 336 14.10 -35.25 16.30
N LEU A 337 14.95 -35.47 17.30
CA LEU A 337 15.24 -34.45 18.31
C LEU A 337 15.85 -33.19 17.68
N SER A 338 16.85 -33.36 16.80
CA SER A 338 17.50 -32.24 16.11
C SER A 338 16.54 -31.50 15.17
N ALA A 339 15.65 -32.22 14.46
CA ALA A 339 14.63 -31.63 13.61
C ALA A 339 13.59 -30.83 14.41
N SER A 340 13.17 -31.32 15.59
CA SER A 340 12.23 -30.59 16.46
C SER A 340 12.85 -29.29 17.01
N LEU A 341 14.13 -29.31 17.40
CA LEU A 341 14.84 -28.13 17.89
C LEU A 341 15.03 -27.11 16.76
N SER A 342 15.47 -27.56 15.58
CA SER A 342 15.55 -26.70 14.40
C SER A 342 14.21 -26.08 14.03
N LEU A 343 13.13 -26.86 14.05
CA LEU A 343 11.78 -26.38 13.74
C LEU A 343 11.29 -25.35 14.76
N THR A 344 11.59 -25.56 16.05
CA THR A 344 11.24 -24.63 17.13
C THR A 344 11.91 -23.27 16.93
N GLU A 345 13.21 -23.25 16.66
CA GLU A 345 13.95 -22.00 16.46
C GLU A 345 13.57 -21.31 15.13
N LEU A 346 13.33 -22.07 14.05
CA LEU A 346 12.82 -21.53 12.79
C LEU A 346 11.42 -20.91 12.97
N LEU A 347 10.52 -21.60 13.66
CA LEU A 347 9.17 -21.11 13.94
C LEU A 347 9.22 -19.78 14.71
N LYS A 348 10.10 -19.68 15.72
CA LYS A 348 10.31 -18.45 16.48
C LYS A 348 10.82 -17.31 15.60
N GLU A 349 11.84 -17.56 14.78
CA GLU A 349 12.40 -16.51 13.90
C GLU A 349 11.40 -16.07 12.82
N VAL A 350 10.67 -17.01 12.20
CA VAL A 350 9.64 -16.70 11.21
C VAL A 350 8.52 -15.87 11.83
N LYS A 351 8.05 -16.23 13.03
CA LYS A 351 7.05 -15.41 13.74
C LYS A 351 7.55 -14.00 14.03
N ALA A 352 8.81 -13.83 14.45
CA ALA A 352 9.39 -12.50 14.67
C ALA A 352 9.46 -11.67 13.39
N VAL A 353 9.81 -12.28 12.25
CA VAL A 353 9.79 -11.59 10.94
C VAL A 353 8.36 -11.21 10.54
N LEU A 354 7.39 -12.12 10.70
CA LEU A 354 6.00 -11.83 10.39
C LEU A 354 5.45 -10.70 11.27
N ASP A 355 5.82 -10.65 12.54
CA ASP A 355 5.44 -9.59 13.47
C ASP A 355 5.95 -8.21 13.02
N VAL A 356 7.25 -8.10 12.68
CA VAL A 356 7.84 -6.86 12.16
C VAL A 356 7.15 -6.40 10.87
N LEU A 357 6.75 -7.34 10.00
CA LEU A 357 6.05 -7.02 8.77
C LEU A 357 4.53 -6.80 8.96
N GLY A 358 3.99 -6.98 10.17
CA GLY A 358 2.55 -6.92 10.46
C GLY A 358 1.73 -8.03 9.77
N LEU A 359 2.35 -9.17 9.52
CA LEU A 359 1.73 -10.37 8.93
C LEU A 359 1.38 -11.45 9.96
N LEU A 360 1.70 -11.21 11.23
CA LEU A 360 1.32 -12.07 12.35
C LEU A 360 0.01 -11.57 12.97
N ALA A 361 -1.08 -12.34 12.80
CA ALA A 361 -2.38 -12.01 13.37
C ALA A 361 -2.41 -12.27 14.88
N GLY A 362 -3.31 -11.57 15.59
CA GLY A 362 -3.61 -11.84 17.00
C GLY A 362 -4.42 -13.14 17.23
N SER A 363 -5.07 -13.67 16.19
CA SER A 363 -5.83 -14.93 16.21
C SER A 363 -4.92 -16.16 16.02
N THR A 364 -5.45 -17.34 16.31
CA THR A 364 -4.73 -18.61 16.10
C THR A 364 -4.53 -18.92 14.62
N CYS A 365 -3.52 -19.74 14.29
CA CYS A 365 -3.27 -20.12 12.90
C CYS A 365 -4.48 -20.83 12.25
N ALA A 366 -5.18 -21.67 13.00
CA ALA A 366 -6.38 -22.37 12.55
C ALA A 366 -7.52 -21.40 12.20
N GLU A 367 -7.78 -20.39 13.05
CA GLU A 367 -8.80 -19.37 12.77
C GLU A 367 -8.47 -18.55 11.53
N VAL A 368 -7.19 -18.17 11.35
CA VAL A 368 -6.77 -17.45 10.14
C VAL A 368 -7.00 -18.33 8.90
N LEU A 369 -6.57 -19.59 8.90
CA LEU A 369 -6.78 -20.50 7.77
C LEU A 369 -8.27 -20.70 7.46
N GLN A 370 -9.12 -20.80 8.49
CA GLN A 370 -10.56 -20.88 8.32
C GLN A 370 -11.13 -19.63 7.66
N GLN A 371 -10.71 -18.44 8.11
CA GLN A 371 -11.10 -17.16 7.51
C GLN A 371 -10.67 -17.03 6.04
N PHE A 372 -9.55 -17.63 5.64
CA PHE A 372 -9.13 -17.72 4.24
C PHE A 372 -10.04 -18.64 3.43
N LYS A 373 -10.38 -19.81 3.99
CA LYS A 373 -11.31 -20.79 3.39
C LYS A 373 -12.71 -20.20 3.18
N GLU A 374 -13.29 -19.58 4.19
CA GLU A 374 -14.61 -18.93 4.12
C GLU A 374 -14.68 -17.89 3.01
N ARG A 375 -13.63 -17.06 2.89
CA ARG A 375 -13.56 -16.05 1.84
C ARG A 375 -13.36 -16.68 0.46
N ALA A 376 -12.64 -17.80 0.35
CA ALA A 376 -12.53 -18.55 -0.91
C ALA A 376 -13.87 -19.16 -1.34
N LEU A 377 -14.60 -19.78 -0.41
CA LEU A 377 -15.96 -20.30 -0.63
C LEU A 377 -16.92 -19.20 -1.09
N LYS A 378 -16.87 -18.04 -0.44
CA LYS A 378 -17.67 -16.87 -0.83
C LYS A 378 -17.36 -16.39 -2.25
N ARG A 379 -16.09 -16.38 -2.67
CA ARG A 379 -15.70 -16.03 -4.06
C ARG A 379 -16.11 -17.10 -5.07
N ALA A 380 -16.12 -18.36 -4.65
CA ALA A 380 -16.51 -19.51 -5.47
C ALA A 380 -18.04 -19.68 -5.58
N GLU A 381 -18.81 -18.95 -4.76
CA GLU A 381 -20.25 -19.15 -4.58
C GLU A 381 -20.58 -20.60 -4.20
N LEU A 382 -19.77 -21.18 -3.32
CA LEU A 382 -19.91 -22.55 -2.82
C LEU A 382 -20.01 -22.55 -1.29
N THR A 383 -20.66 -23.58 -0.77
CA THR A 383 -20.63 -23.94 0.65
C THR A 383 -19.50 -24.94 0.93
N GLU A 384 -19.16 -25.14 2.21
CA GLU A 384 -18.17 -26.17 2.56
C GLU A 384 -18.70 -27.57 2.22
N GLU A 385 -20.01 -27.79 2.36
CA GLU A 385 -20.71 -29.01 1.99
C GLU A 385 -20.59 -29.32 0.49
N ASP A 386 -20.69 -28.30 -0.38
CA ASP A 386 -20.51 -28.48 -1.83
C ASP A 386 -19.10 -29.00 -2.17
N VAL A 387 -18.08 -28.48 -1.48
CA VAL A 387 -16.68 -28.91 -1.68
C VAL A 387 -16.47 -30.31 -1.15
N LEU A 388 -17.02 -30.64 0.01
CA LEU A 388 -16.96 -31.99 0.58
C LEU A 388 -17.67 -33.01 -0.32
N HIS A 389 -18.83 -32.65 -0.88
CA HIS A 389 -19.54 -33.50 -1.84
C HIS A 389 -18.69 -33.75 -3.11
N ALA A 390 -18.04 -32.71 -3.64
CA ALA A 390 -17.14 -32.86 -4.78
C ALA A 390 -15.92 -33.75 -4.45
N ILE A 391 -15.39 -33.69 -3.23
CA ILE A 391 -14.32 -34.58 -2.76
C ILE A 391 -14.80 -36.04 -2.71
N GLU A 392 -16.00 -36.30 -2.19
CA GLU A 392 -16.61 -37.64 -2.15
C GLU A 392 -16.84 -38.19 -3.56
N GLU A 393 -17.40 -37.37 -4.45
CA GLU A 393 -17.62 -37.75 -5.85
C GLU A 393 -16.30 -38.10 -6.54
N ARG A 394 -15.26 -37.29 -6.30
CA ARG A 394 -13.91 -37.56 -6.80
C ARG A 394 -13.35 -38.88 -6.25
N ALA A 395 -13.53 -39.15 -4.96
CA ALA A 395 -13.08 -40.41 -4.36
C ALA A 395 -13.77 -41.62 -4.99
N LEU A 396 -15.08 -41.52 -5.27
CA LEU A 396 -15.84 -42.55 -5.97
C LEU A 396 -15.36 -42.74 -7.42
N ALA A 397 -15.13 -41.66 -8.16
CA ALA A 397 -14.59 -41.70 -9.51
C ALA A 397 -13.24 -42.42 -9.56
N ARG A 398 -12.32 -42.10 -8.63
CA ARG A 398 -11.03 -42.78 -8.50
C ARG A 398 -11.18 -44.27 -8.16
N LYS A 399 -12.11 -44.62 -7.26
CA LYS A 399 -12.41 -46.02 -6.91
C LYS A 399 -12.91 -46.81 -8.13
N ASN A 400 -13.70 -46.16 -8.99
CA ASN A 400 -14.22 -46.74 -10.22
C ASN A 400 -13.24 -46.66 -11.41
N LYS A 401 -12.02 -46.13 -11.20
CA LYS A 401 -10.99 -45.89 -12.24
C LYS A 401 -11.44 -44.90 -13.33
N ASP A 402 -12.42 -44.05 -13.03
CA ASP A 402 -12.81 -42.93 -13.87
C ASP A 402 -11.93 -41.72 -13.57
N PHE A 403 -10.71 -41.75 -14.12
CA PHE A 403 -9.74 -40.66 -13.93
C PHE A 403 -10.16 -39.37 -14.63
N ALA A 404 -10.92 -39.47 -15.73
CA ALA A 404 -11.43 -38.31 -16.46
C ALA A 404 -12.41 -37.50 -15.59
N ARG A 405 -13.37 -38.16 -14.92
CA ARG A 405 -14.27 -37.48 -13.99
C ARG A 405 -13.53 -36.89 -12.79
N SER A 406 -12.57 -37.62 -12.23
CA SER A 406 -11.73 -37.13 -11.12
C SER A 406 -10.97 -35.84 -11.50
N ASP A 407 -10.40 -35.79 -12.70
CA ASP A 407 -9.68 -34.61 -13.18
C ASP A 407 -10.60 -33.45 -13.53
N GLN A 408 -11.80 -33.72 -14.04
CA GLN A 408 -12.82 -32.70 -14.27
C GLN A 408 -13.20 -32.00 -12.97
N ILE A 409 -13.51 -32.75 -11.90
CA ILE A 409 -13.87 -32.19 -10.59
C ILE A 409 -12.74 -31.29 -10.06
N ARG A 410 -11.48 -31.74 -10.18
CA ARG A 410 -10.31 -30.94 -9.76
C ARG A 410 -10.19 -29.64 -10.56
N THR A 411 -10.43 -29.70 -11.87
CA THR A 411 -10.36 -28.55 -12.78
C THR A 411 -11.48 -27.55 -12.49
N ASP A 412 -12.71 -28.03 -12.28
CA ASP A 412 -13.86 -27.19 -11.99
C ASP A 412 -13.70 -26.43 -10.67
N LEU A 413 -13.19 -27.10 -9.63
CA LEU A 413 -12.89 -26.46 -8.35
C LEU A 413 -11.72 -25.47 -8.48
N ALA A 414 -10.66 -25.81 -9.22
CA ALA A 414 -9.52 -24.92 -9.43
C ALA A 414 -9.91 -23.65 -10.20
N ALA A 415 -10.81 -23.76 -11.18
CA ALA A 415 -11.39 -22.61 -11.89
C ALA A 415 -12.17 -21.67 -10.96
N LYS A 416 -12.73 -22.21 -9.86
CA LYS A 416 -13.39 -21.45 -8.80
C LYS A 416 -12.43 -20.99 -7.69
N GLY A 417 -11.15 -21.31 -7.77
CA GLY A 417 -10.13 -20.91 -6.79
C GLY A 417 -10.03 -21.85 -5.59
N ILE A 418 -10.37 -23.13 -5.77
CA ILE A 418 -10.28 -24.17 -4.76
C ILE A 418 -9.39 -25.31 -5.28
N SER A 419 -8.28 -25.57 -4.60
CA SER A 419 -7.34 -26.63 -4.95
C SER A 419 -7.48 -27.80 -3.98
N LEU A 420 -7.61 -29.01 -4.53
CA LEU A 420 -7.63 -30.26 -3.77
C LEU A 420 -6.22 -30.82 -3.58
N MET A 421 -5.91 -31.30 -2.37
CA MET A 421 -4.64 -31.89 -1.97
C MET A 421 -4.87 -33.25 -1.30
N ASP A 422 -4.36 -34.31 -1.91
CA ASP A 422 -4.40 -35.65 -1.31
C ASP A 422 -3.35 -35.75 -0.19
N ILE A 423 -3.77 -36.16 1.02
CA ILE A 423 -2.87 -36.27 2.16
C ILE A 423 -2.10 -37.59 2.06
N THR A 424 -0.78 -37.49 1.84
CA THR A 424 0.12 -38.64 1.68
C THR A 424 -0.03 -39.64 2.82
N GLY A 425 -0.30 -40.91 2.50
CA GLY A 425 -0.42 -41.99 3.48
C GLY A 425 -1.82 -42.17 4.07
N THR A 426 -2.80 -41.37 3.64
CA THR A 426 -4.21 -41.50 4.04
C THR A 426 -5.12 -41.57 2.80
N THR A 427 -6.42 -41.79 3.02
CA THR A 427 -7.45 -41.65 1.98
C THR A 427 -8.11 -40.27 1.98
N GLU A 428 -7.61 -39.36 2.82
CA GLU A 428 -8.19 -38.04 3.01
C GLU A 428 -7.71 -37.06 1.94
N THR A 429 -8.63 -36.23 1.46
CA THR A 429 -8.34 -35.10 0.57
C THR A 429 -8.69 -33.82 1.32
N ALA A 430 -7.69 -32.97 1.52
CA ALA A 430 -7.90 -31.61 2.01
C ALA A 430 -8.07 -30.64 0.84
N TRP A 431 -8.53 -29.42 1.14
CA TRP A 431 -8.61 -28.35 0.16
C TRP A 431 -8.03 -27.05 0.70
N ARG A 432 -7.55 -26.20 -0.21
CA ARG A 432 -7.05 -24.85 0.08
C ARG A 432 -7.49 -23.85 -0.98
N PRO A 433 -7.54 -22.55 -0.66
CA PRO A 433 -7.68 -21.51 -1.68
C PRO A 433 -6.56 -21.61 -2.72
N CYS A 434 -6.89 -21.31 -3.98
CA CYS A 434 -5.90 -21.15 -5.04
C CYS A 434 -6.20 -19.98 -5.98
N VAL A 435 -5.21 -19.61 -6.79
CA VAL A 435 -5.39 -18.71 -7.94
C VAL A 435 -6.36 -19.36 -8.91
N ARG A 436 -7.36 -18.59 -9.36
CA ARG A 436 -8.32 -19.07 -10.35
C ARG A 436 -7.62 -19.27 -11.68
N SER A 437 -7.74 -20.48 -12.24
CA SER A 437 -7.34 -20.73 -13.63
C SER A 437 -8.34 -20.01 -14.54
N ILE A 438 -7.98 -18.81 -14.99
CA ILE A 438 -8.77 -18.08 -15.98
C ILE A 438 -8.73 -18.91 -17.27
N GLN A 439 -9.80 -19.62 -17.61
CA GLN A 439 -10.15 -19.74 -19.02
C GLN A 439 -10.51 -18.31 -19.44
N GLU A 440 -9.79 -17.75 -20.41
CA GLU A 440 -10.13 -16.45 -20.99
C GLU A 440 -11.60 -16.49 -21.42
N GLN A 441 -12.49 -15.96 -20.57
CA GLN A 441 -13.82 -15.57 -20.99
C GLN A 441 -13.71 -14.14 -21.49
N PRO A 442 -14.31 -13.82 -22.66
CA PRO A 442 -14.32 -12.47 -23.18
C PRO A 442 -14.99 -11.57 -22.15
N ALA A 443 -14.46 -10.35 -22.01
CA ALA A 443 -14.94 -9.31 -21.11
C ALA A 443 -16.47 -9.37 -20.94
N SER A 444 -16.92 -9.77 -19.75
CA SER A 444 -18.35 -9.78 -19.41
C SER A 444 -18.88 -8.34 -19.49
N PRO A 445 -20.08 -8.13 -20.07
CA PRO A 445 -20.56 -6.82 -20.45
C PRO A 445 -20.73 -5.94 -19.21
N ALA A 446 -20.30 -4.69 -19.35
CA ALA A 446 -20.48 -3.62 -18.38
C ALA A 446 -21.82 -3.74 -17.64
N GLN A 447 -21.77 -3.85 -16.32
CA GLN A 447 -22.94 -3.65 -15.48
C GLN A 447 -23.58 -2.29 -15.82
N PRO A 448 -24.91 -2.19 -15.84
CA PRO A 448 -25.60 -1.00 -16.34
C PRO A 448 -25.18 0.21 -15.52
N LYS A 449 -24.62 1.21 -16.22
CA LYS A 449 -24.38 2.56 -15.69
C LYS A 449 -25.63 3.00 -14.95
N LYS A 450 -25.53 3.23 -13.63
CA LYS A 450 -26.52 4.04 -12.92
C LYS A 450 -26.52 5.39 -13.61
N SER A 451 -27.64 5.73 -14.27
CA SER A 451 -27.83 7.02 -14.92
C SER A 451 -27.70 8.12 -13.87
N ALA A 452 -26.60 8.87 -13.93
CA ALA A 452 -26.59 10.21 -13.35
C ALA A 452 -27.58 11.04 -14.19
N ALA A 453 -28.68 11.44 -13.57
CA ALA A 453 -29.61 12.39 -14.16
C ALA A 453 -28.85 13.70 -14.41
N ALA A 454 -28.53 13.97 -15.67
CA ALA A 454 -28.01 15.25 -16.12
C ALA A 454 -29.16 16.25 -16.11
N VAL A 455 -29.12 17.19 -15.18
CA VAL A 455 -29.92 18.41 -15.22
C VAL A 455 -29.37 19.26 -16.38
N GLN A 456 -30.18 19.41 -17.43
CA GLN A 456 -29.90 20.30 -18.54
C GLN A 456 -30.09 21.76 -18.10
N GLU A 457 -29.00 22.51 -17.99
CA GLU A 457 -29.04 23.98 -18.05
C GLU A 457 -28.76 24.41 -19.50
N GLN A 458 -29.76 25.01 -20.15
CA GLN A 458 -29.56 25.81 -21.36
C GLN A 458 -29.22 27.24 -20.97
N PRO A 459 -28.30 27.89 -21.70
CA PRO A 459 -28.42 29.32 -21.95
C PRO A 459 -28.65 29.58 -23.45
N SER A 460 -29.74 30.28 -23.72
CA SER A 460 -30.10 30.88 -24.99
C SER A 460 -29.12 31.97 -25.41
N ALA A 461 -28.66 31.95 -26.67
CA ALA A 461 -28.12 33.12 -27.36
C ALA A 461 -28.56 33.10 -28.85
N PRO A 462 -28.85 34.27 -29.46
CA PRO A 462 -29.64 34.36 -30.68
C PRO A 462 -28.84 34.16 -31.97
N ALA A 463 -29.57 33.72 -32.99
CA ALA A 463 -29.09 33.39 -34.33
C ALA A 463 -28.78 34.59 -35.22
N GLN A 464 -27.78 34.44 -36.11
CA GLN A 464 -27.80 34.64 -37.59
C GLN A 464 -26.38 34.95 -38.13
N PRO A 465 -26.08 34.79 -39.45
CA PRO A 465 -26.33 33.63 -40.30
C PRO A 465 -25.05 33.16 -41.04
N LYS A 466 -25.14 31.93 -41.58
CA LYS A 466 -24.10 31.21 -42.33
C LYS A 466 -23.68 31.92 -43.63
N LYS A 467 -22.37 31.94 -43.91
CA LYS A 467 -21.81 31.97 -45.27
C LYS A 467 -20.88 30.77 -45.48
N SER A 468 -21.03 30.20 -46.67
CA SER A 468 -20.40 29.02 -47.26
C SER A 468 -18.95 29.25 -47.70
N ALA A 469 -18.09 28.23 -47.56
CA ALA A 469 -17.04 27.84 -48.51
C ALA A 469 -16.45 26.51 -47.98
N ALA A 470 -16.70 25.39 -48.64
CA ALA A 470 -15.92 24.82 -49.74
C ALA A 470 -14.71 24.01 -49.23
N ALA A 471 -14.79 22.71 -49.52
CA ALA A 471 -13.80 21.68 -49.23
C ALA A 471 -12.54 21.83 -50.09
N VAL A 472 -11.38 21.48 -49.52
CA VAL A 472 -10.24 20.92 -50.26
C VAL A 472 -9.62 19.83 -49.39
N GLN A 473 -9.60 18.62 -49.96
CA GLN A 473 -8.85 17.45 -49.52
C GLN A 473 -7.36 17.67 -49.76
N GLU A 474 -6.49 17.20 -48.86
CA GLU A 474 -5.17 16.69 -49.25
C GLU A 474 -4.59 15.83 -48.10
N GLN A 475 -4.33 14.56 -48.42
CA GLN A 475 -3.37 13.64 -47.79
C GLN A 475 -2.44 13.16 -48.93
N PRO A 476 -1.38 12.39 -48.67
CA PRO A 476 -0.25 12.64 -47.78
C PRO A 476 1.09 12.43 -48.54
N VAL A 477 2.21 12.97 -48.06
CA VAL A 477 3.54 12.58 -48.60
C VAL A 477 4.58 12.43 -47.47
N ALA A 478 5.07 11.20 -47.30
CA ALA A 478 6.39 10.88 -46.78
C ALA A 478 7.31 10.58 -47.98
N PRO A 479 8.62 10.88 -47.93
CA PRO A 479 9.64 9.86 -47.61
C PRO A 479 10.83 10.51 -46.82
N SER A 480 11.92 9.89 -46.35
CA SER A 480 12.65 8.64 -46.61
C SER A 480 13.75 8.50 -45.55
N GLN A 481 14.22 7.26 -45.38
CA GLN A 481 15.34 6.79 -44.58
C GLN A 481 16.73 7.34 -45.01
N GLN A 482 17.68 7.45 -44.07
CA GLN A 482 19.13 7.23 -44.26
C GLN A 482 19.79 7.01 -42.88
N LYS A 483 20.18 5.76 -42.56
CA LYS A 483 21.54 5.15 -42.64
C LYS A 483 22.54 5.59 -41.55
N GLN A 484 22.87 4.62 -40.68
CA GLN A 484 24.11 4.53 -39.89
C GLN A 484 25.36 4.45 -40.79
N PRO A 485 26.55 4.64 -40.19
CA PRO A 485 27.51 3.52 -40.23
C PRO A 485 28.21 3.24 -38.89
N SER A 486 28.56 1.97 -38.71
CA SER A 486 29.46 1.38 -37.71
C SER A 486 30.93 1.48 -38.12
N ALA A 487 31.85 1.59 -37.15
CA ALA A 487 33.04 0.71 -37.00
C ALA A 487 33.98 1.20 -35.87
N ALA A 488 34.35 0.29 -34.97
CA ALA A 488 35.50 0.35 -34.05
C ALA A 488 36.74 -0.29 -34.75
N PRO A 489 37.84 -0.75 -34.10
CA PRO A 489 38.39 -0.58 -32.73
C PRO A 489 39.94 -0.33 -32.71
N GLN A 490 40.56 -0.22 -31.51
CA GLN A 490 41.88 -0.81 -31.09
C GLN A 490 42.38 -0.17 -29.76
N GLN A 491 42.59 -0.97 -28.69
CA GLN A 491 43.89 -1.46 -28.13
C GLN A 491 44.80 -0.33 -27.61
N GLU A 492 45.50 -0.35 -26.47
CA GLU A 492 45.92 -1.38 -25.52
C GLU A 492 46.45 -0.69 -24.22
N GLN A 493 46.49 -1.44 -23.12
CA GLN A 493 47.08 -1.19 -21.79
C GLN A 493 48.65 -1.23 -21.79
N PRO A 494 49.43 -1.27 -20.67
CA PRO A 494 49.23 -0.97 -19.22
C PRO A 494 50.45 -0.26 -18.51
N ALA A 495 50.39 -0.22 -17.16
CA ALA A 495 51.49 -0.21 -16.15
C ALA A 495 51.98 1.18 -15.66
N ALA A 496 52.40 1.43 -14.40
CA ALA A 496 52.72 0.66 -13.19
C ALA A 496 52.60 1.64 -11.96
N ALA A 497 52.09 1.25 -10.79
CA ALA A 497 52.77 0.70 -9.60
C ALA A 497 53.48 1.70 -8.64
N SER A 498 53.39 1.37 -7.34
CA SER A 498 54.10 1.92 -6.15
C SER A 498 53.59 3.24 -5.55
N ALA A 499 53.57 3.49 -4.24
CA ALA A 499 53.71 2.68 -3.02
C ALA A 499 53.39 3.59 -1.82
N GLN A 500 52.70 3.03 -0.81
CA GLN A 500 52.92 3.19 0.64
C GLN A 500 53.28 4.57 1.23
N GLN A 501 52.51 5.02 2.23
CA GLN A 501 53.02 5.22 3.60
C GLN A 501 51.92 5.50 4.63
N ASP A 502 52.22 5.08 5.85
CA ASP A 502 51.41 4.88 7.05
C ASP A 502 51.08 6.14 7.88
N HIS A 503 49.89 6.12 8.52
CA HIS A 503 49.52 6.52 9.91
C HIS A 503 49.82 7.96 10.45
N PRO A 504 49.21 8.43 11.58
CA PRO A 504 48.34 7.76 12.56
C PRO A 504 47.05 8.50 12.99
N THR A 505 46.21 7.73 13.69
CA THR A 505 45.12 8.06 14.63
C THR A 505 45.53 8.90 15.85
N VAL A 506 44.64 9.78 16.32
CA VAL A 506 44.52 10.24 17.74
C VAL A 506 43.02 10.39 18.11
N PRO A 507 42.57 10.00 19.33
CA PRO A 507 41.16 9.86 19.73
C PRO A 507 40.65 11.05 20.61
N PRO A 508 39.44 11.01 21.23
CA PRO A 508 38.64 12.20 21.55
C PRO A 508 38.89 12.80 22.95
N GLN A 509 38.45 14.05 23.12
CA GLN A 509 38.00 14.66 24.38
C GLN A 509 36.66 15.35 24.18
#